data_AF-B5EGC2-F1
#
_entry.id   AF-B5EGC2-F1
#
_cell.length_a   1.000
_cell.length_b   1.000
_cell.length_c   1.000
_cell.angle_alpha   90.00
_cell.angle_beta   90.00
_cell.angle_gamma   90.00
#
_symmetry.space_group_name_H-M   'P 1'
#
loop_
_entity.id
_entity.type
_entity.pdbx_description
1 polymer ?
#
loop_
_entity_poly.entity_id
_entity_poly.type
_entity_poly.pdbx_seq_one_letter_code
_entity_poly.pdbx_strand_id
1 'polypeptide(L)'
;MGEDNNHGGEAGSASTHVKLVSEGGADAPEAQRARFWSPEQMVASCITPQQMDNFRAYNNVCMTLPTNDRYAFSVTMEHAAKLDEGVIPESMLQEFEANAAPLSQAARLKVQHAGRVWFILDLDKKYSVRMVPTGLLVYSETL
;
A
#
# COMPACT_ATOMS: atom_id res chain seq x y z
N MET A 1 -51.11 -20.54 -27.80
CA MET A 1 -50.22 -20.12 -28.90
C MET A 1 -50.09 -18.61 -28.81
N GLY A 2 -48.87 -18.11 -28.67
CA GLY A 2 -48.56 -16.69 -28.57
C GLY A 2 -47.88 -16.33 -27.25
N GLU A 3 -46.67 -16.86 -27.05
CA GLU A 3 -45.65 -16.22 -26.22
C GLU A 3 -45.26 -14.89 -26.86
N ASP A 4 -45.04 -13.84 -26.07
CA ASP A 4 -43.92 -12.91 -26.30
C ASP A 4 -43.59 -12.15 -25.01
N ASN A 5 -42.29 -12.15 -24.73
CA ASN A 5 -41.63 -11.69 -23.53
C ASN A 5 -41.30 -10.19 -23.58
N ASN A 6 -40.98 -9.69 -22.39
CA ASN A 6 -39.84 -8.80 -22.07
C ASN A 6 -39.97 -7.27 -21.98
N HIS A 7 -39.68 -6.81 -20.75
CA HIS A 7 -38.62 -5.85 -20.35
C HIS A 7 -39.01 -4.42 -19.92
N GLY A 8 -38.39 -4.02 -18.81
CA GLY A 8 -38.38 -2.70 -18.20
C GLY A 8 -38.96 -2.77 -16.78
N GLY A 9 -38.19 -2.89 -15.68
CA GLY A 9 -36.90 -2.26 -15.41
C GLY A 9 -37.14 -1.00 -14.58
N GLU A 10 -36.42 -0.89 -13.44
CA GLU A 10 -36.38 0.25 -12.50
C GLU A 10 -37.58 0.46 -11.58
N ALA A 11 -37.45 0.99 -10.38
CA ALA A 11 -36.35 1.12 -9.41
C ALA A 11 -37.05 1.77 -8.21
N GLY A 12 -36.97 1.14 -7.04
CA GLY A 12 -37.65 1.68 -5.87
C GLY A 12 -37.45 0.86 -4.62
N SER A 13 -36.24 0.29 -4.44
CA SER A 13 -35.85 -0.21 -3.12
C SER A 13 -35.74 1.00 -2.19
N ALA A 14 -36.84 1.26 -1.50
CA ALA A 14 -36.89 2.13 -0.35
C ALA A 14 -35.76 1.71 0.60
N SER A 15 -34.78 2.60 0.74
CA SER A 15 -33.67 2.46 1.68
C SER A 15 -34.25 2.34 3.07
N THR A 16 -34.34 1.10 3.56
CA THR A 16 -34.68 0.80 4.94
C THR A 16 -33.45 1.18 5.75
N HIS A 17 -33.46 2.41 6.29
CA HIS A 17 -32.52 2.83 7.32
C HIS A 17 -32.61 1.82 8.47
N VAL A 18 -31.63 0.92 8.54
CA VAL A 18 -31.50 -0.03 9.64
C VAL A 18 -31.18 0.78 10.90
N LYS A 19 -32.21 0.99 11.73
CA LYS A 19 -32.07 1.58 13.06
C LYS A 19 -31.49 0.48 13.95
N LEU A 20 -30.16 0.47 14.09
CA LEU A 20 -29.49 -0.39 15.06
C LEU A 20 -29.86 0.10 16.46
N VAL A 21 -30.81 -0.59 17.09
CA VAL A 21 -31.12 -0.41 18.51
C VAL A 21 -30.23 -1.39 19.27
N SER A 22 -29.14 -0.89 19.85
CA SER A 22 -28.35 -1.67 20.82
C SER A 22 -29.00 -1.56 22.19
N GLU A 23 -29.86 -2.52 22.51
CA GLU A 23 -30.21 -2.83 23.90
C GLU A 23 -29.08 -3.65 24.51
N GLY A 24 -28.23 -2.98 25.28
CA GLY A 24 -27.14 -3.59 26.05
C GLY A 24 -26.86 -2.75 27.28
N GLY A 25 -27.63 -3.00 28.34
CA GLY A 25 -27.47 -2.37 29.63
C GLY A 25 -26.26 -2.90 30.41
N ALA A 26 -25.49 -1.95 30.93
CA ALA A 26 -24.69 -1.98 32.16
C ALA A 26 -23.65 -3.10 32.38
N ASP A 27 -22.37 -2.73 32.28
CA ASP A 27 -21.54 -2.54 33.49
C ASP A 27 -20.43 -1.52 33.21
N ALA A 28 -20.44 -0.41 33.95
CA ALA A 28 -19.54 0.71 33.78
C ALA A 28 -18.40 0.61 34.81
N PRO A 29 -17.19 0.26 34.34
CA PRO A 29 -16.04 1.11 34.69
C PRO A 29 -15.12 1.42 33.49
N GLU A 30 -15.28 0.74 32.35
CA GLU A 30 -14.35 0.87 31.22
C GLU A 30 -14.66 2.10 30.34
N ALA A 31 -15.94 2.46 30.19
CA ALA A 31 -16.38 3.61 29.39
C ALA A 31 -15.96 4.97 29.98
N GLN A 32 -15.62 5.04 31.28
CA GLN A 32 -15.12 6.27 31.90
C GLN A 32 -13.61 6.47 31.67
N ARG A 33 -12.84 5.42 31.38
CA ARG A 33 -11.39 5.54 31.10
C ARG A 33 -11.12 6.11 29.71
N ALA A 34 -12.02 5.89 28.75
CA ALA A 34 -11.88 6.39 27.37
C ALA A 34 -12.06 7.91 27.22
N ARG A 35 -12.57 8.63 28.25
CA ARG A 35 -12.80 10.08 28.19
C ARG A 35 -11.54 10.94 28.32
N PHE A 36 -10.40 10.32 28.61
CA PHE A 36 -9.13 11.02 28.91
C PHE A 36 -7.95 10.50 28.10
N TRP A 37 -8.21 9.79 27.02
CA TRP A 37 -7.12 9.28 26.21
C TRP A 37 -6.51 10.43 25.42
N SER A 38 -5.20 10.65 25.57
CA SER A 38 -4.49 11.51 24.64
C SER A 38 -4.62 10.92 23.22
N PRO A 39 -4.51 11.73 22.17
CA PRO A 39 -4.50 11.22 20.79
C PRO A 39 -3.54 10.04 20.60
N GLU A 40 -2.39 10.02 21.30
CA GLU A 40 -1.47 8.89 21.24
C GLU A 40 -2.01 7.61 21.89
N GLN A 41 -2.78 7.73 22.98
CA GLN A 41 -3.41 6.59 23.66
C GLN A 41 -4.57 6.00 22.85
N MET A 42 -5.34 6.84 22.15
CA MET A 42 -6.37 6.39 21.20
C MET A 42 -5.78 5.65 20.01
N VAL A 43 -4.66 6.15 19.46
CA VAL A 43 -3.97 5.45 18.38
C VAL A 43 -3.42 4.11 18.90
N ALA A 44 -2.75 4.10 20.06
CA ALA A 44 -2.17 2.90 20.64
C ALA A 44 -3.16 1.77 20.97
N SER A 45 -4.47 2.03 21.11
CA SER A 45 -5.45 0.95 21.27
C SER A 45 -5.91 0.33 19.96
N CYS A 46 -5.78 1.08 18.86
CA CYS A 46 -6.19 0.65 17.53
C CYS A 46 -5.05 0.01 16.74
N ILE A 47 -3.81 0.16 17.23
CA ILE A 47 -2.62 -0.46 16.64
C ILE A 47 -1.81 -1.21 17.70
N THR A 48 -1.42 -2.44 17.38
CA THR A 48 -0.51 -3.22 18.23
C THR A 48 0.86 -2.53 18.33
N PRO A 49 1.63 -2.77 19.41
CA PRO A 49 3.02 -2.30 19.49
C PRO A 49 3.84 -2.68 18.25
N GLN A 50 3.60 -3.87 17.70
CA GLN A 50 4.23 -4.33 16.46
C GLN A 50 3.82 -3.50 15.23
N GLN A 51 2.56 -3.07 15.13
CA GLN A 51 2.13 -2.14 14.07
C GLN A 51 2.76 -0.76 14.25
N MET A 52 2.96 -0.29 15.48
CA MET A 52 3.65 0.97 15.76
C MET A 52 5.15 0.91 15.44
N ASP A 53 5.82 -0.20 15.75
CA ASP A 53 7.21 -0.45 15.33
C ASP A 53 7.34 -0.53 13.81
N ASN A 54 6.42 -1.25 13.16
CA ASN A 54 6.36 -1.29 11.70
C ASN A 54 6.19 0.11 11.10
N PHE A 55 5.31 0.93 11.69
CA PHE A 55 5.08 2.31 11.24
C PHE A 55 6.30 3.21 11.43
N ARG A 56 6.96 3.16 12.60
CA ARG A 56 8.20 3.92 12.84
C ARG A 56 9.30 3.52 11.89
N ALA A 57 9.51 2.21 11.74
CA ALA A 57 10.57 1.69 10.93
C ALA A 57 10.31 1.91 9.42
N TYR A 58 9.04 2.01 9.00
CA TYR A 58 8.66 2.46 7.66
C TYR A 58 8.99 3.93 7.43
N ASN A 59 8.54 4.83 8.33
CA ASN A 59 8.74 6.27 8.19
C ASN A 59 10.22 6.64 8.19
N ASN A 60 11.02 6.04 9.07
CA ASN A 60 12.44 6.36 9.18
C ASN A 60 13.23 5.98 7.91
N VAL A 61 12.82 4.95 7.18
CA VAL A 61 13.53 4.51 5.96
C VAL A 61 12.99 5.23 4.72
N CYS A 62 11.66 5.34 4.56
CA CYS A 62 11.07 5.97 3.38
C CYS A 62 11.25 7.50 3.36
N MET A 63 11.37 8.16 4.53
CA MET A 63 11.59 9.61 4.60
C MET A 63 13.07 10.03 4.49
N THR A 64 14.02 9.11 4.62
CA THR A 64 15.47 9.40 4.44
C THR A 64 15.93 9.26 2.99
N LEU A 65 15.08 8.75 2.10
CA LEU A 65 15.40 8.62 0.70
C LEU A 65 15.33 9.99 0.00
N PRO A 66 16.07 10.20 -1.10
CA PRO A 66 16.14 11.49 -1.75
C PRO A 66 14.75 12.02 -2.12
N THR A 67 14.53 13.31 -1.90
CA THR A 67 13.26 14.00 -2.12
C THR A 67 13.07 14.49 -3.55
N ASN A 68 14.10 14.42 -4.40
CA ASN A 68 14.05 14.78 -5.82
C ASN A 68 13.73 13.58 -6.73
N ASP A 69 13.26 12.49 -6.14
CA ASP A 69 12.82 11.31 -6.86
C ASP A 69 11.57 11.59 -7.69
N ARG A 70 11.59 11.25 -8.97
CA ARG A 70 10.43 11.36 -9.86
C ARG A 70 9.71 10.01 -9.91
N TYR A 71 8.42 10.01 -9.60
CA TYR A 71 7.59 8.81 -9.76
C TYR A 71 7.66 8.29 -11.19
N ALA A 72 7.94 7.00 -11.35
CA ALA A 72 7.94 6.32 -12.63
C ALA A 72 6.64 5.53 -12.82
N PHE A 73 6.43 4.49 -12.02
CA PHE A 73 5.26 3.61 -12.08
C PHE A 73 5.09 2.81 -10.77
N SER A 74 4.03 2.01 -10.69
CA SER A 74 3.72 1.16 -9.55
C SER A 74 3.54 -0.28 -9.97
N VAL A 75 3.95 -1.23 -9.12
CA VAL A 75 3.73 -2.67 -9.33
C VAL A 75 3.11 -3.32 -8.09
N THR A 76 2.65 -4.56 -8.26
CA THR A 76 2.00 -5.32 -7.17
C THR A 76 2.98 -5.74 -6.09
N MET A 77 2.46 -5.95 -4.88
CA MET A 77 3.26 -6.35 -3.71
C MET A 77 3.81 -7.78 -3.82
N GLU A 78 3.26 -8.62 -4.71
CA GLU A 78 3.68 -10.00 -4.96
C GLU A 78 5.15 -10.11 -5.40
N HIS A 79 5.70 -9.02 -5.91
CA HIS A 79 7.09 -8.94 -6.36
C HIS A 79 8.10 -8.76 -5.24
N ALA A 80 7.68 -8.38 -4.03
CA ALA A 80 8.58 -8.06 -2.92
C ALA A 80 9.54 -9.22 -2.58
N ALA A 81 9.03 -10.45 -2.51
CA ALA A 81 9.87 -11.61 -2.18
C ALA A 81 10.98 -11.86 -3.23
N LYS A 82 10.66 -11.70 -4.52
CA LYS A 82 11.65 -11.82 -5.60
C LYS A 82 12.70 -10.71 -5.53
N LEU A 83 12.28 -9.50 -5.18
CA LEU A 83 13.20 -8.38 -5.01
C LEU A 83 14.15 -8.61 -3.83
N ASP A 84 13.67 -9.21 -2.73
CA ASP A 84 14.50 -9.61 -1.59
C ASP A 84 15.55 -10.65 -1.95
N GLU A 85 15.24 -11.51 -2.93
CA GLU A 85 16.18 -12.49 -3.49
C GLU A 85 17.19 -11.86 -4.49
N GLY A 86 17.08 -10.57 -4.78
CA GLY A 86 17.95 -9.89 -5.75
C GLY A 86 17.48 -10.05 -7.21
N VAL A 87 16.26 -10.53 -7.45
CA VAL A 87 15.71 -10.80 -8.78
C VAL A 87 14.75 -9.68 -9.20
N ILE A 88 14.96 -9.11 -10.39
CA ILE A 88 14.03 -8.16 -11.01
C ILE A 88 12.95 -8.98 -11.75
N PRO A 89 11.66 -8.91 -11.36
CA PRO A 89 10.60 -9.67 -12.02
C PRO A 89 10.39 -9.25 -13.47
N GLU A 90 10.02 -10.20 -14.34
CA GLU A 90 9.76 -9.94 -15.76
C GLU A 90 8.65 -8.91 -15.98
N SER A 91 7.57 -8.96 -15.20
CA SER A 91 6.51 -7.96 -15.22
C SER A 91 7.04 -6.54 -14.94
N MET A 92 8.00 -6.40 -14.03
CA MET A 92 8.63 -5.10 -13.75
C MET A 92 9.51 -4.64 -14.93
N LEU A 93 10.22 -5.56 -15.61
CA LEU A 93 10.96 -5.23 -16.84
C LEU A 93 10.01 -4.73 -17.94
N GLN A 94 8.84 -5.36 -18.09
CA GLN A 94 7.81 -4.93 -19.04
C GLN A 94 7.27 -3.53 -18.69
N GLU A 95 7.09 -3.22 -17.41
CA GLU A 95 6.70 -1.86 -16.99
C GLU A 95 7.78 -0.82 -17.30
N PHE A 96 9.07 -1.17 -17.12
CA PHE A 96 10.17 -0.30 -17.53
C PHE A 96 10.17 -0.01 -19.05
N GLU A 97 9.93 -1.03 -19.88
CA GLU A 97 9.76 -0.89 -21.33
C GLU A 97 8.56 0.00 -21.67
N ALA A 98 7.39 -0.26 -21.06
CA ALA A 98 6.15 0.49 -21.28
C ALA A 98 6.27 1.98 -20.92
N ASN A 99 7.11 2.31 -19.94
CA ASN A 99 7.37 3.67 -19.50
C ASN A 99 8.59 4.32 -20.21
N ALA A 100 9.02 3.79 -21.35
CA ALA A 100 10.14 4.28 -22.16
C ALA A 100 11.47 4.40 -21.38
N ALA A 101 11.66 3.53 -20.39
CA ALA A 101 12.83 3.46 -19.54
C ALA A 101 13.36 2.01 -19.45
N PRO A 102 13.63 1.33 -20.58
CA PRO A 102 14.07 -0.06 -20.57
C PRO A 102 15.35 -0.23 -19.77
N LEU A 103 15.40 -1.29 -18.95
CA LEU A 103 16.61 -1.65 -18.23
C LEU A 103 17.59 -2.37 -19.16
N SER A 104 18.86 -2.00 -19.09
CA SER A 104 19.92 -2.69 -19.82
C SER A 104 20.24 -4.06 -19.20
N GLN A 105 20.97 -4.90 -19.95
CA GLN A 105 21.51 -6.15 -19.41
C GLN A 105 22.53 -5.94 -18.26
N ALA A 106 23.05 -4.73 -18.12
CA ALA A 106 23.93 -4.34 -17.02
C ALA A 106 23.17 -3.96 -15.74
N ALA A 107 21.83 -3.86 -15.77
CA ALA A 107 21.02 -3.52 -14.60
C ALA A 107 21.24 -4.51 -13.45
N ARG A 108 21.34 -3.99 -12.23
CA ARG A 108 21.55 -4.75 -11.00
C ARG A 108 20.58 -4.31 -9.92
N LEU A 109 19.98 -5.28 -9.23
CA LEU A 109 19.19 -5.01 -8.04
C LEU A 109 20.08 -5.05 -6.80
N LYS A 110 19.89 -4.08 -5.90
CA LYS A 110 20.47 -4.05 -4.55
C LYS A 110 19.36 -3.99 -3.52
N VAL A 111 19.37 -4.94 -2.59
CA VAL A 111 18.48 -4.93 -1.43
C VAL A 111 19.07 -3.98 -0.39
N GLN A 112 18.35 -2.90 -0.08
CA GLN A 112 18.75 -2.00 1.01
C GLN A 112 18.10 -2.46 2.33
N HIS A 113 16.80 -2.75 2.28
CA HIS A 113 16.02 -3.29 3.39
C HIS A 113 15.01 -4.28 2.84
N ALA A 114 15.17 -5.56 3.20
CA ALA A 114 14.28 -6.61 2.74
C ALA A 114 12.82 -6.31 3.12
N GLY A 115 11.91 -6.58 2.19
CA GLY A 115 10.49 -6.28 2.30
C GLY A 115 10.16 -4.80 2.37
N ARG A 116 11.09 -3.88 2.04
CA ARG A 116 10.84 -2.43 2.19
C ARG A 116 11.43 -1.58 1.08
N VAL A 117 12.74 -1.66 0.87
CA VAL A 117 13.47 -0.75 -0.03
C VAL A 117 14.52 -1.51 -0.81
N TRP A 118 14.47 -1.32 -2.13
CA TRP A 118 15.41 -1.86 -3.08
C TRP A 118 15.85 -0.77 -4.04
N PHE A 119 17.04 -0.92 -4.62
CA PHE A 119 17.55 -0.04 -5.66
C PHE A 119 17.88 -0.82 -6.91
N ILE A 120 17.44 -0.33 -8.05
CA ILE A 120 17.87 -0.81 -9.36
C ILE A 120 18.90 0.19 -9.88
N LEU A 121 20.11 -0.30 -10.12
CA LEU A 121 21.20 0.47 -10.70
C LEU A 121 21.39 0.00 -12.13
N ASP A 122 21.27 0.91 -13.09
CA ASP A 122 21.43 0.62 -14.50
C ASP A 122 22.23 1.74 -15.18
N LEU A 123 23.51 1.45 -15.46
CA LEU A 123 24.47 2.43 -16.01
C LEU A 123 24.54 3.70 -15.16
N ASP A 124 24.08 4.83 -15.70
CA ASP A 124 24.01 6.16 -15.09
C ASP A 124 22.64 6.44 -14.44
N LYS A 125 21.75 5.46 -14.38
CA LYS A 125 20.41 5.59 -13.80
C LYS A 125 20.31 4.81 -12.50
N LYS A 126 19.62 5.42 -11.54
CA LYS A 126 19.25 4.77 -10.28
C LYS A 126 17.75 4.89 -10.10
N TYR A 127 17.13 3.78 -9.75
CA TYR A 127 15.73 3.73 -9.38
C TYR A 127 15.58 3.21 -7.96
N SER A 128 14.68 3.83 -7.19
CA SER A 128 14.27 3.33 -5.88
C SER A 128 12.93 2.61 -6.02
N VAL A 129 12.88 1.37 -5.51
CA VAL A 129 11.64 0.60 -5.36
C VAL A 129 11.30 0.62 -3.88
N ARG A 130 10.11 1.12 -3.56
CA ARG A 130 9.69 1.37 -2.18
C ARG A 130 8.37 0.66 -1.94
N MET A 131 8.32 -0.17 -0.91
CA MET A 131 7.05 -0.69 -0.42
C MET A 131 6.24 0.45 0.16
N VAL A 132 4.95 0.46 -0.14
CA VAL A 132 3.92 1.32 0.48
C VAL A 132 2.68 0.45 0.77
N PRO A 133 1.72 0.91 1.60
CA PRO A 133 0.53 0.11 1.91
C PRO A 133 -0.28 -0.36 0.70
N THR A 134 -0.21 0.38 -0.42
CA THR A 134 -0.96 0.09 -1.65
C THR A 134 -0.19 -0.73 -2.69
N GLY A 135 1.09 -1.05 -2.47
CA GLY A 135 1.91 -1.78 -3.43
C GLY A 135 3.39 -1.41 -3.39
N LEU A 136 4.09 -1.58 -4.51
CA LEU A 136 5.48 -1.14 -4.67
C LEU A 136 5.51 0.04 -5.64
N LEU A 137 6.13 1.14 -5.22
CA LEU A 137 6.30 2.33 -6.07
C LEU A 137 7.73 2.42 -6.55
N VAL A 138 7.90 2.72 -7.83
CA VAL A 138 9.20 2.91 -8.48
C VAL A 138 9.41 4.39 -8.76
N TYR A 139 10.56 4.90 -8.36
CA TYR A 139 10.98 6.27 -8.63
C TYR A 139 12.32 6.28 -9.33
N SER A 140 12.53 7.22 -10.25
CA SER A 140 13.85 7.54 -10.79
C SER A 140 14.52 8.61 -9.93
N GLU A 141 15.78 8.37 -9.57
CA GLU A 141 16.61 9.33 -8.87
C GLU A 141 17.37 10.18 -9.89
N THR A 142 17.39 11.50 -9.67
CA THR A 142 18.33 12.38 -10.37
C THR A 142 19.66 12.33 -9.63
N LEU A 143 20.72 11.83 -10.30
CA LEU A 143 22.09 11.81 -9.76
C LEU A 143 22.72 13.20 -9.74
#